data_AF-A0A7W1PHG0-F1
#
_entry.id   AF-A0A7W1PHG0-F1
#
_cell.length_a   1.000
_cell.length_b   1.000
_cell.length_c   1.000
_cell.angle_alpha   90.00
_cell.angle_beta   90.00
_cell.angle_gamma   90.00
#
_symmetry.space_group_name_H-M   'P 1'
#
loop_
_entity.id
_entity.type
_entity.pdbx_description
1 polymer ?
#
loop_
_entity_poly.entity_id
_entity_poly.type
_entity_poly.pdbx_seq_one_letter_code
_entity_poly.pdbx_strand_id
1 'polypeptide(L)'
;ATSRALVVRGTVNGGTASPWAGAMWFPAAQPMQPADLSATGGFSFQAKGDGATYRVMVFMRENGMAPRVRTFVATADWAGHKFAWSDFGTEAAGILGIAIVAGPSEGKFELRLDELALVGR
;
A
#
# COMPACT_ATOMS: atom_id res chain seq x y z
N ALA A 1 16.58 1.70 9.36
CA ALA A 1 16.23 2.24 8.03
C ALA A 1 17.47 2.50 7.23
N THR A 2 17.47 2.05 5.98
CA THR A 2 18.68 1.91 5.17
C THR A 2 18.83 3.05 4.16
N SER A 3 19.99 3.14 3.52
CA SER A 3 20.29 4.09 2.43
C SER A 3 19.49 3.82 1.12
N ARG A 4 18.51 2.90 1.12
CA ARG A 4 17.81 2.42 -0.08
C ARG A 4 16.28 2.59 -0.06
N ALA A 5 15.74 3.41 0.84
CA ALA A 5 14.31 3.67 0.88
C ALA A 5 13.77 4.33 -0.40
N LEU A 6 12.57 3.93 -0.82
CA LEU A 6 11.80 4.63 -1.84
C LEU A 6 11.22 5.92 -1.25
N VAL A 7 11.53 7.06 -1.85
CA VAL A 7 10.97 8.36 -1.46
C VAL A 7 9.84 8.73 -2.43
N VAL A 8 8.63 8.83 -1.90
CA VAL A 8 7.42 9.18 -2.65
C VAL A 8 6.96 10.56 -2.22
N ARG A 9 6.97 11.51 -3.16
CA ARG A 9 6.54 12.90 -2.94
C ARG A 9 5.54 13.29 -4.00
N GLY A 10 4.54 14.06 -3.62
CA GLY A 10 3.59 14.58 -4.57
C GLY A 10 2.52 15.45 -3.92
N THR A 11 1.49 15.74 -4.70
CA THR A 11 0.30 16.44 -4.26
C THR A 11 -0.91 15.61 -4.64
N VAL A 12 -1.78 15.33 -3.66
CA VAL A 12 -3.13 14.82 -3.93
C VAL A 12 -3.97 16.03 -4.35
N ASN A 13 -4.35 16.06 -5.63
CA ASN A 13 -5.27 17.08 -6.16
C ASN A 13 -6.72 16.57 -6.04
N GLY A 14 -7.66 17.49 -5.85
CA GLY A 14 -9.09 17.21 -5.95
C GLY A 14 -9.55 16.86 -7.36
N GLY A 15 -10.86 16.67 -7.52
CA GLY A 15 -11.51 16.49 -8.83
C GLY A 15 -11.87 15.05 -9.20
N THR A 16 -11.63 14.09 -8.31
CA THR A 16 -12.18 12.72 -8.42
C THR A 16 -12.88 12.33 -7.12
N ALA A 17 -13.75 11.31 -7.16
CA ALA A 17 -14.50 10.89 -5.98
C ALA A 17 -13.62 10.27 -4.87
N SER A 18 -12.44 9.76 -5.21
CA SER A 18 -11.47 9.23 -4.24
C SER A 18 -10.04 9.45 -4.74
N PRO A 19 -9.50 10.68 -4.63
CA PRO A 19 -8.18 10.99 -5.15
C PRO A 19 -7.12 10.28 -4.30
N TRP A 20 -6.02 9.88 -4.96
CA TRP A 20 -4.87 9.29 -4.30
C TRP A 20 -3.63 9.48 -5.15
N ALA A 21 -2.47 9.46 -4.49
CA ALA A 21 -1.17 9.46 -5.13
C ALA A 21 -0.20 8.66 -4.25
N GLY A 22 0.70 7.91 -4.85
CA GLY A 22 1.62 7.06 -4.10
C GLY A 22 2.39 6.09 -4.99
N ALA A 23 2.81 4.97 -4.40
CA ALA A 23 3.49 3.89 -5.11
C ALA A 23 2.67 2.61 -5.05
N MET A 24 2.79 1.77 -6.06
CA MET A 24 2.15 0.46 -6.12
C MET A 24 3.19 -0.62 -6.41
N TRP A 25 3.13 -1.70 -5.65
CA TRP A 25 3.88 -2.92 -5.92
C TRP A 25 3.01 -3.93 -6.64
N PHE A 26 3.56 -4.54 -7.69
CA PHE A 26 2.94 -5.60 -8.46
C PHE A 26 3.65 -6.92 -8.16
N PRO A 27 2.93 -7.96 -7.69
CA PRO A 27 3.53 -9.26 -7.37
C PRO A 27 3.87 -10.10 -8.61
N ALA A 28 3.22 -9.83 -9.75
CA ALA A 28 3.39 -10.57 -10.99
C ALA A 28 4.41 -9.90 -11.92
N ALA A 29 4.88 -10.65 -12.92
CA ALA A 29 5.83 -10.16 -13.92
C ALA A 29 5.27 -9.01 -14.77
N GLN A 30 3.95 -8.99 -14.99
CA GLN A 30 3.26 -7.90 -15.68
C GLN A 30 2.44 -7.08 -14.70
N PRO A 31 2.46 -5.73 -14.78
CA PRO A 31 1.62 -4.88 -13.95
C PRO A 31 0.14 -5.26 -14.05
N MET A 32 -0.56 -5.24 -12.91
CA MET A 32 -1.98 -5.60 -12.77
C MET A 32 -2.35 -7.04 -13.14
N GLN A 33 -1.38 -7.90 -13.46
CA GLN A 33 -1.63 -9.34 -13.60
C GLN A 33 -1.86 -9.96 -12.22
N PRO A 34 -2.85 -10.86 -12.05
CA PRO A 34 -3.06 -11.52 -10.77
C PRO A 34 -1.91 -12.46 -10.42
N ALA A 35 -1.51 -12.41 -9.15
CA ALA A 35 -0.63 -13.39 -8.53
C ALA A 35 -1.36 -14.11 -7.39
N ASP A 36 -1.04 -15.39 -7.22
CA ASP A 36 -1.47 -16.18 -6.07
C ASP A 36 -0.44 -16.02 -4.94
N LEU A 37 -0.87 -15.36 -3.86
CA LEU A 37 -0.11 -15.15 -2.63
C LEU A 37 -0.74 -15.90 -1.45
N SER A 38 -1.61 -16.88 -1.70
CA SER A 38 -2.34 -17.62 -0.66
C SER A 38 -1.43 -18.41 0.30
N ALA A 39 -0.18 -18.66 -0.09
CA ALA A 39 0.84 -19.28 0.75
C ALA A 39 1.38 -18.34 1.86
N THR A 40 1.01 -17.06 1.87
CA THR A 40 1.48 -16.07 2.84
C THR A 40 0.36 -15.61 3.77
N GLY A 41 0.69 -15.05 4.93
CA GLY A 41 -0.30 -14.52 5.88
C GLY A 41 -0.68 -13.06 5.62
N GLY A 42 0.09 -12.36 4.79
CA GLY A 42 -0.09 -10.94 4.53
C GLY A 42 1.18 -10.29 4.00
N PHE A 43 1.38 -9.02 4.36
CA PHE A 43 2.59 -8.26 4.05
C PHE A 43 2.94 -7.26 5.13
N SER A 44 4.18 -6.78 5.10
CA SER A 44 4.69 -5.72 5.96
C SER A 44 5.56 -4.75 5.18
N PHE A 45 5.70 -3.53 5.70
CA PHE A 45 6.65 -2.54 5.21
C PHE A 45 7.06 -1.59 6.34
N GLN A 46 8.17 -0.90 6.15
CA GLN A 46 8.59 0.23 6.98
C GLN A 46 8.09 1.52 6.34
N ALA A 47 7.56 2.44 7.14
CA ALA A 47 7.20 3.77 6.68
C ALA A 47 7.71 4.87 7.62
N LYS A 48 8.03 6.02 7.03
CA LYS A 48 8.29 7.29 7.70
C LYS A 48 7.64 8.40 6.89
N GLY A 49 7.00 9.35 7.55
CA GLY A 49 6.25 10.42 6.91
C GLY A 49 6.13 11.67 7.76
N ASP A 50 5.04 12.39 7.53
CA ASP A 50 4.72 13.72 8.06
C ASP A 50 3.72 13.69 9.23
N GLY A 51 3.41 12.51 9.76
CA GLY A 51 2.39 12.30 10.80
C GLY A 51 0.96 12.22 10.25
N ALA A 52 0.77 12.30 8.93
CA ALA A 52 -0.55 12.15 8.33
C ALA A 52 -1.02 10.69 8.28
N THR A 53 -2.33 10.52 8.08
CA THR A 53 -2.93 9.21 7.80
C THR A 53 -2.79 8.90 6.31
N TYR A 54 -2.19 7.74 6.02
CA TYR A 54 -2.04 7.18 4.68
C TYR A 54 -2.94 5.95 4.54
N ARG A 55 -3.05 5.46 3.30
CA ARG A 55 -3.86 4.29 2.95
C ARG A 55 -3.01 3.20 2.32
N VAL A 56 -3.39 1.97 2.63
CA VAL A 56 -3.02 0.78 1.86
C VAL A 56 -4.24 0.33 1.07
N MET A 57 -4.06 0.20 -0.23
CA MET A 57 -5.09 -0.24 -1.18
C MET A 57 -4.67 -1.57 -1.79
N VAL A 58 -5.46 -2.62 -1.57
CA VAL A 58 -5.21 -3.95 -2.15
C VAL A 58 -6.18 -4.17 -3.31
N PHE A 59 -5.62 -4.30 -4.51
CA PHE A 59 -6.35 -4.60 -5.73
C PHE A 59 -6.35 -6.11 -5.97
N MET A 60 -7.51 -6.66 -6.32
CA MET A 60 -7.73 -8.10 -6.38
C MET A 60 -8.64 -8.43 -7.56
N ARG A 61 -8.39 -9.55 -8.26
CA ARG A 61 -9.19 -9.97 -9.42
C ARG A 61 -10.69 -9.98 -9.13
N GLU A 62 -11.08 -10.48 -7.96
CA GLU A 62 -12.48 -10.64 -7.53
C GLU A 62 -13.24 -9.32 -7.35
N ASN A 63 -12.55 -8.19 -7.13
CA ASN A 63 -13.17 -6.88 -6.91
C ASN A 63 -12.91 -5.88 -8.06
N GLY A 64 -12.34 -6.36 -9.18
CA GLY A 64 -11.96 -5.51 -10.31
C GLY A 64 -11.05 -4.35 -9.87
N MET A 65 -11.47 -3.12 -10.19
CA MET A 65 -10.72 -1.90 -9.89
C MET A 65 -11.10 -1.23 -8.56
N ALA A 66 -11.98 -1.83 -7.76
CA ALA A 66 -12.34 -1.32 -6.43
C ALA A 66 -11.44 -1.96 -5.36
N PRO A 67 -10.41 -1.26 -4.84
CA PRO A 67 -9.51 -1.86 -3.88
C PRO A 67 -10.16 -2.00 -2.51
N ARG A 68 -9.67 -2.97 -1.72
CA ARG A 68 -9.91 -3.00 -0.28
C ARG A 68 -8.91 -2.07 0.40
N VAL A 69 -9.40 -1.26 1.35
CA VAL A 69 -8.63 -0.17 1.94
C VAL A 69 -8.42 -0.37 3.43
N ARG A 70 -7.21 -0.13 3.89
CA ARG A 70 -6.83 0.07 5.30
C ARG A 70 -6.02 1.34 5.44
N THR A 71 -5.90 1.85 6.65
CA THR A 71 -5.15 3.07 6.96
C THR A 71 -4.00 2.80 7.91
N PHE A 72 -3.01 3.68 7.89
CA PHE A 72 -1.92 3.74 8.87
C PHE A 72 -1.46 5.19 9.02
N VAL A 73 -0.75 5.49 10.11
CA VAL A 73 -0.13 6.79 10.33
C VAL A 73 1.36 6.67 10.07
N ALA A 74 1.92 7.50 9.20
CA ALA A 74 3.36 7.53 8.93
C ALA A 74 4.00 8.63 9.79
N THR A 75 4.61 8.25 10.92
CA THR A 75 5.20 9.22 11.87
C THR A 75 6.54 9.75 11.37
N ALA A 76 7.10 10.72 12.11
CA ALA A 76 8.43 11.29 11.80
C ALA A 76 9.57 10.28 11.93
N ASP A 77 9.35 9.16 12.62
CA ASP A 77 10.29 8.06 12.77
C ASP A 77 9.87 6.85 11.95
N TRP A 78 10.81 5.95 11.70
CA TRP A 78 10.50 4.71 11.00
C TRP A 78 9.65 3.79 11.89
N ALA A 79 8.51 3.38 11.36
CA ALA A 79 7.62 2.43 11.99
C ALA A 79 7.29 1.27 11.04
N GLY A 80 7.23 0.06 11.60
CA GLY A 80 6.78 -1.11 10.87
C GLY A 80 5.26 -1.19 10.84
N HIS A 81 4.70 -1.46 9.68
CA HIS A 81 3.29 -1.73 9.48
C HIS A 81 3.12 -3.13 8.91
N LYS A 82 2.22 -3.91 9.50
CA LYS A 82 1.90 -5.28 9.08
C LYS A 82 0.40 -5.39 8.89
N PHE A 83 -0.01 -6.00 7.79
CA PHE A 83 -1.41 -6.27 7.47
C PHE A 83 -1.57 -7.73 7.09
N ALA A 84 -2.59 -8.38 7.66
CA ALA A 84 -3.00 -9.72 7.28
C ALA A 84 -3.91 -9.68 6.05
N TRP A 85 -3.95 -10.74 5.26
CA TRP A 85 -4.91 -10.83 4.16
C TRP A 85 -6.37 -10.79 4.64
N SER A 86 -6.64 -11.32 5.83
CA SER A 86 -7.94 -11.23 6.50
C SER A 86 -8.38 -9.80 6.80
N ASP A 87 -7.43 -8.86 6.98
CA ASP A 87 -7.76 -7.44 7.11
C ASP A 87 -8.41 -6.90 5.84
N PHE A 88 -8.21 -7.52 4.69
CA PHE A 88 -8.83 -7.13 3.42
C PHE A 88 -9.97 -8.06 3.01
N GLY A 89 -10.27 -9.09 3.82
CA GLY A 89 -11.33 -10.07 3.55
C GLY A 89 -11.01 -10.96 2.35
N THR A 90 -9.75 -11.37 2.19
CA THR A 90 -9.30 -12.21 1.07
C THR A 90 -8.33 -13.30 1.55
N GLU A 91 -8.24 -14.38 0.77
CA GLU A 91 -7.22 -15.44 0.91
C GLU A 91 -6.03 -15.21 -0.05
N ALA A 92 -5.99 -14.05 -0.71
CA ALA A 92 -4.88 -13.60 -1.57
C ALA A 92 -4.57 -14.47 -2.80
N ALA A 93 -5.53 -15.24 -3.31
CA ALA A 93 -5.36 -16.08 -4.51
C ALA A 93 -5.27 -15.29 -5.85
N GLY A 94 -5.51 -13.99 -5.83
CA GLY A 94 -5.60 -13.17 -7.05
C GLY A 94 -5.25 -11.70 -6.83
N ILE A 95 -4.17 -11.43 -6.10
CA ILE A 95 -3.70 -10.07 -5.84
C ILE A 95 -3.15 -9.45 -7.13
N LEU A 96 -3.68 -8.29 -7.52
CA LEU A 96 -3.22 -7.52 -8.68
C LEU A 96 -2.11 -6.56 -8.28
N GLY A 97 -2.21 -5.95 -7.09
CA GLY A 97 -1.23 -4.98 -6.60
C GLY A 97 -1.56 -4.42 -5.23
N ILE A 98 -0.53 -3.92 -4.56
CA ILE A 98 -0.62 -3.27 -3.25
C ILE A 98 -0.15 -1.83 -3.41
N ALA A 99 -1.06 -0.88 -3.24
CA ALA A 99 -0.77 0.55 -3.30
C ALA A 99 -0.61 1.12 -1.89
N ILE A 100 0.43 1.92 -1.68
CA ILE A 100 0.66 2.70 -0.47
C ILE A 100 0.61 4.17 -0.86
N VAL A 101 -0.43 4.88 -0.39
CA VAL A 101 -0.87 6.15 -0.99
C VAL A 101 -1.32 7.19 0.03
N ALA A 102 -1.17 8.45 -0.34
CA ALA A 102 -1.80 9.59 0.31
C ALA A 102 -3.26 9.78 -0.13
N GLY A 103 -3.96 10.72 0.52
CA GLY A 103 -5.37 11.06 0.28
C GLY A 103 -6.34 10.27 1.18
N PRO A 104 -7.66 10.51 1.09
CA PRO A 104 -8.32 11.33 0.08
C PRO A 104 -8.22 12.84 0.33
N SER A 105 -7.73 13.26 1.50
CA SER A 105 -7.44 14.66 1.78
C SER A 105 -6.46 15.22 0.75
N GLU A 106 -6.79 16.38 0.22
CA GLU A 106 -5.93 17.12 -0.70
C GLU A 106 -4.71 17.66 0.04
N GLY A 107 -3.61 17.83 -0.70
CA GLY A 107 -2.40 18.44 -0.17
C GLY A 107 -1.13 17.72 -0.57
N LYS A 108 -0.01 18.33 -0.18
CA LYS A 108 1.32 17.76 -0.38
C LYS A 108 1.56 16.63 0.61
N PHE A 109 2.30 15.62 0.19
CA PHE A 109 2.74 14.54 1.06
C PHE A 109 4.20 14.16 0.76
N GLU A 110 4.89 13.68 1.78
CA GLU A 110 6.17 12.96 1.64
C GLU A 110 6.09 11.67 2.46
N LEU A 111 6.23 10.54 1.77
CA LEU A 111 6.27 9.22 2.35
C LEU A 111 7.57 8.53 1.97
N ARG A 112 8.24 7.90 2.93
CA ARG A 112 9.38 7.03 2.69
C ARG A 112 8.97 5.62 3.01
N LEU A 113 9.26 4.71 2.09
CA LEU A 113 8.91 3.30 2.17
C LEU A 113 10.18 2.47 2.06
N ASP A 114 10.28 1.45 2.89
CA ASP A 114 11.38 0.47 2.83
C ASP A 114 10.85 -0.92 3.21
N GLU A 115 11.61 -1.95 2.87
CA GLU A 115 11.40 -3.32 3.36
C GLU A 115 9.97 -3.88 3.14
N LEU A 116 9.36 -3.61 1.97
CA LEU A 116 8.12 -4.30 1.60
C LEU A 116 8.39 -5.80 1.44
N ALA A 117 7.73 -6.60 2.26
CA ALA A 117 7.90 -8.04 2.28
C ALA A 117 6.57 -8.76 2.49
N LEU A 118 6.45 -9.95 1.91
CA LEU A 118 5.38 -10.89 2.28
C LEU A 118 5.73 -11.53 3.62
N VAL A 119 4.72 -11.76 4.46
CA VAL A 119 4.91 -12.38 5.78
C VAL A 119 4.40 -13.82 5.78
N GLY A 120 5.03 -14.68 6.58
CA GLY A 120 4.55 -16.05 6.81
C GLY A 120 3.11 -16.07 7.36
N ARG A 121 2.44 -17.21 7.17
CA ARG A 121 1.10 -17.45 7.70
C ARG A 121 1.10 -17.52 9.22
#